data_AF-A0A419EA79-F1
#
_entry.id   AF-A0A419EA79-F1
#
_cell.length_a   1.000
_cell.length_b   1.000
_cell.length_c   1.000
_cell.angle_alpha   90.00
_cell.angle_beta   90.00
_cell.angle_gamma   90.00
#
_symmetry.space_group_name_H-M   'P 1'
#
loop_
_entity.id
_entity.type
_entity.pdbx_description
1 polymer ?
#
loop_
_entity_poly.entity_id
_entity_poly.type
_entity_poly.pdbx_seq_one_letter_code
_entity_poly.pdbx_strand_id
1 'polypeptide(L)'
;MASLVSALNQYRPQIEYGDTADWREVADYMADNSTLSRADIIAVLTGLQQAVIHYHRQGRGVKLEGLGTYLPNVNYQGEFDVAHRLDRELKRALNDGSFSGKIRNRRNIGKSSAEVIALWNSEHPDDPIE
;
A
#
# COMPACT_ATOMS: atom_id res chain seq x y z
N MET A 1 -25.29 -21.06 -2.65
CA MET A 1 -24.43 -20.69 -3.78
C MET A 1 -23.55 -19.55 -3.34
N ALA A 2 -22.26 -19.82 -3.22
CA ALA A 2 -21.25 -18.81 -2.97
C ALA A 2 -21.19 -17.82 -4.15
N SER A 3 -20.70 -16.61 -3.88
CA SER A 3 -20.44 -15.64 -4.93
C SER A 3 -19.00 -15.80 -5.44
N LEU A 4 -18.76 -15.46 -6.71
CA LEU A 4 -17.41 -15.31 -7.25
C LEU A 4 -16.54 -14.38 -6.38
N VAL A 5 -17.14 -13.34 -5.79
CA VAL A 5 -16.46 -12.41 -4.88
C VAL A 5 -15.96 -13.13 -3.62
N SER A 6 -16.75 -14.05 -3.05
CA SER A 6 -16.35 -14.86 -1.90
C SER A 6 -15.15 -15.73 -2.23
N ALA A 7 -15.18 -16.44 -3.37
CA ALA A 7 -14.05 -17.25 -3.83
C ALA A 7 -12.79 -16.43 -4.10
N LEU A 8 -12.93 -15.30 -4.79
CA LEU A 8 -11.80 -14.41 -5.06
C LEU A 8 -11.19 -13.85 -3.77
N ASN A 9 -11.99 -13.48 -2.78
CA ASN A 9 -11.48 -13.00 -1.50
C ASN A 9 -10.67 -14.08 -0.77
N GLN A 10 -11.11 -15.34 -0.85
CA GLN A 10 -10.42 -16.48 -0.23
C GLN A 10 -9.12 -16.85 -0.96
N TYR A 11 -9.13 -16.90 -2.29
CA TYR A 11 -8.03 -17.46 -3.09
C TYR A 11 -7.11 -16.44 -3.75
N ARG A 12 -7.47 -15.15 -3.82
CA ARG A 12 -6.58 -14.15 -4.42
C ARG A 12 -5.24 -14.11 -3.69
N PRO A 13 -4.13 -13.84 -4.41
CA PRO A 13 -2.85 -13.53 -3.78
C PRO A 13 -3.01 -12.33 -2.85
N GLN A 14 -2.52 -12.44 -1.62
CA GLN A 14 -2.58 -11.36 -0.64
C GLN A 14 -1.24 -11.26 0.07
N ILE A 15 -0.77 -10.03 0.28
CA ILE A 15 0.40 -9.79 1.10
C ILE A 15 0.03 -10.12 2.55
N GLU A 16 0.85 -10.94 3.19
CA GLU A 16 0.80 -11.10 4.64
C GLU A 16 1.62 -9.97 5.24
N TYR A 17 0.93 -8.98 5.81
CA TYR A 17 1.57 -7.79 6.37
C TYR A 17 2.42 -8.19 7.58
N GLY A 18 3.68 -7.74 7.57
CA GLY A 18 4.53 -7.72 8.77
C GLY A 18 4.25 -6.49 9.62
N ASP A 19 5.12 -6.26 10.61
CA ASP A 19 5.07 -5.05 11.40
C ASP A 19 5.27 -3.81 10.51
N THR A 20 4.52 -2.75 10.82
CA THR A 20 4.67 -1.48 10.11
C THR A 20 5.91 -0.78 10.63
N ALA A 21 6.86 -0.49 9.73
CA ALA A 21 8.03 0.31 10.09
C ALA A 21 7.59 1.70 10.58
N ASP A 22 7.99 2.05 11.81
CA ASP A 22 7.68 3.35 12.39
C ASP A 22 8.73 4.41 11.98
N TRP A 23 8.54 5.66 12.42
CA TRP A 23 9.51 6.72 12.14
C TRP A 23 10.89 6.47 12.74
N ARG A 24 11.00 5.62 13.77
CA ARG A 24 12.28 5.29 14.39
C ARG A 24 13.07 4.39 13.46
N GLU A 25 12.45 3.31 13.00
CA GLU A 25 13.08 2.36 12.08
C GLU A 25 13.43 3.02 10.74
N VAL A 26 12.53 3.86 10.20
CA VAL A 26 12.82 4.64 8.98
C VAL A 26 13.99 5.61 9.20
N ALA A 27 14.04 6.29 10.35
CA ALA A 27 15.13 7.21 10.66
C ALA A 27 16.47 6.49 10.86
N ASP A 28 16.46 5.29 11.46
CA ASP A 28 17.65 4.45 11.62
C ASP A 28 18.18 4.05 10.24
N TYR A 29 17.32 3.54 9.36
CA TYR A 29 17.71 3.20 7.98
C TYR A 29 18.30 4.41 7.22
N MET A 30 17.69 5.59 7.36
CA MET A 30 18.19 6.80 6.68
C MET A 30 19.51 7.32 7.28
N ALA A 31 19.70 7.20 8.60
CA ALA A 31 20.94 7.60 9.26
C ALA A 31 22.11 6.74 8.78
N ASP A 32 21.91 5.42 8.67
CA ASP A 32 22.92 4.49 8.18
C ASP A 32 23.32 4.75 6.71
N ASN A 33 22.44 5.40 5.94
CA ASN A 33 22.64 5.70 4.52
C ASN A 33 22.93 7.19 4.26
N SER A 34 23.27 7.97 5.28
CA SER A 34 23.56 9.40 5.14
C SER A 34 24.60 9.88 6.17
N THR A 35 24.88 11.19 6.17
CA THR A 35 25.70 11.84 7.20
C THR A 35 24.86 12.48 8.31
N LEU A 36 23.53 12.30 8.28
CA LEU A 36 22.62 12.91 9.24
C LEU A 36 22.45 12.02 10.47
N SER A 37 22.31 12.63 11.64
CA SER A 37 21.94 11.86 12.82
C SER A 37 20.47 11.43 12.74
N ARG A 38 20.16 10.33 13.42
CA ARG A 38 18.78 9.88 13.62
C ARG A 38 17.86 10.97 14.17
N ALA A 39 18.37 11.80 15.08
CA ALA A 39 17.60 12.90 15.67
C ALA A 39 17.26 13.97 14.63
N ASP A 40 18.22 14.32 13.77
CA ASP A 40 18.00 15.28 12.67
C ASP A 40 16.98 14.76 11.68
N ILE A 41 17.04 13.46 11.32
CA ILE A 41 16.07 12.85 10.39
C ILE A 41 14.65 12.88 10.97
N ILE A 42 14.47 12.54 12.25
CA ILE A 42 13.16 12.63 12.90
C ILE A 42 12.64 14.08 12.88
N ALA A 43 13.50 15.06 13.13
CA ALA A 43 13.12 16.47 13.05
C ALA A 43 12.68 16.86 11.63
N VAL A 44 13.38 16.40 10.59
CA VAL A 44 13.03 16.62 9.18
C VAL A 44 11.69 15.95 8.82
N LEU A 45 11.47 14.70 9.20
CA LEU A 45 10.21 13.98 8.95
C LEU A 45 9.02 14.67 9.65
N THR A 46 9.23 15.15 10.87
CA THR A 46 8.23 15.94 11.60
C THR A 46 7.94 17.27 10.88
N GLY A 47 8.98 17.98 10.44
CA GLY A 47 8.85 19.20 9.66
C GLY A 47 8.13 18.98 8.33
N LEU A 48 8.38 17.86 7.67
CA LEU A 48 7.70 17.46 6.44
C LEU A 48 6.20 17.25 6.65
N GLN A 49 5.80 16.59 7.74
CA GLN A 49 4.38 16.46 8.10
C GLN A 49 3.73 17.85 8.26
N GLN A 50 4.39 18.79 8.93
CA GLN A 50 3.87 20.14 9.12
C GLN A 50 3.77 20.91 7.79
N ALA A 51 4.74 20.74 6.89
CA ALA A 51 4.70 21.32 5.55
C ALA A 51 3.52 20.78 4.73
N VAL A 52 3.27 19.47 4.79
CA VAL A 52 2.09 18.85 4.14
C VAL A 52 0.81 19.49 4.66
N ILE A 53 0.63 19.60 5.98
CA ILE A 53 -0.54 20.24 6.60
C ILE A 53 -0.67 21.71 6.15
N HIS A 54 0.42 22.47 6.17
CA HIS A 54 0.42 23.89 5.81
C HIS A 54 -0.09 24.13 4.38
N TYR A 55 0.41 23.36 3.41
CA TYR A 55 -0.01 23.51 2.02
C TYR A 55 -1.41 22.92 1.76
N HIS A 56 -1.79 21.83 2.42
CA HIS A 56 -3.13 21.25 2.26
C HIS A 56 -4.22 22.20 2.76
N ARG A 57 -3.97 22.95 3.85
CA ARG A 57 -4.86 24.00 4.34
C ARG A 57 -5.08 25.15 3.33
N GLN A 58 -4.20 25.29 2.35
CA GLN A 58 -4.31 26.27 1.26
C GLN A 58 -4.93 25.66 -0.01
N GLY A 59 -5.41 24.41 0.03
CA GLY A 59 -5.89 23.69 -1.14
C GLY A 59 -4.77 23.25 -2.10
N ARG A 60 -3.52 23.21 -1.63
CA ARG A 60 -2.35 22.85 -2.45
C ARG A 60 -1.87 21.44 -2.12
N GLY A 61 -1.71 20.64 -3.17
CA GLY A 61 -1.05 19.34 -3.07
C GLY A 61 0.44 19.46 -2.84
N VAL A 62 1.03 18.43 -2.23
CA VAL A 62 2.47 18.31 -2.00
C VAL A 62 2.98 17.08 -2.73
N LYS A 63 3.83 17.30 -3.73
CA LYS A 63 4.56 16.24 -4.44
C LYS A 63 5.88 16.00 -3.72
N LEU A 64 6.08 14.78 -3.25
CA LEU A 64 7.36 14.29 -2.76
C LEU A 64 8.00 13.46 -3.87
N GLU A 65 8.98 14.06 -4.54
CA GLU A 65 9.66 13.44 -5.68
C GLU A 65 10.19 12.04 -5.30
N GLY A 66 9.91 11.05 -6.16
CA GLY A 66 10.28 9.65 -5.93
C GLY A 66 9.38 8.87 -4.95
N LEU A 67 8.39 9.50 -4.29
CA LEU A 67 7.44 8.81 -3.40
C LEU A 67 6.01 8.89 -3.92
N GLY A 68 5.51 10.11 -4.15
CA GLY A 68 4.14 10.31 -4.56
C GLY A 68 3.66 11.74 -4.39
N THR A 69 2.36 11.92 -4.56
CA THR A 69 1.70 13.21 -4.37
C THR A 69 0.54 13.06 -3.39
N TYR A 70 0.56 13.91 -2.36
CA TYR A 70 -0.50 14.06 -1.38
C TYR A 70 -1.37 15.24 -1.82
N LEU A 71 -2.65 14.98 -2.09
CA LEU A 71 -3.61 15.97 -2.56
C LEU A 71 -4.69 16.21 -1.50
N PRO A 72 -5.00 17.47 -1.15
CA PRO A 72 -6.12 17.76 -0.27
C PRO A 72 -7.43 17.32 -0.93
N ASN A 73 -8.29 16.69 -0.14
CA ASN A 73 -9.63 16.27 -0.50
C ASN A 73 -10.62 16.75 0.57
N VAL A 74 -11.89 16.93 0.20
CA VAL A 74 -12.95 17.29 1.13
C VAL A 74 -14.23 16.55 0.76
N ASN A 75 -14.89 15.92 1.74
CA ASN A 75 -16.14 15.21 1.52
C ASN A 75 -17.35 16.16 1.60
N TYR A 76 -18.55 15.63 1.36
CA TYR A 76 -19.80 16.41 1.38
C TYR A 76 -20.14 16.98 2.77
N GLN A 77 -19.54 16.43 3.83
CA GLN A 77 -19.68 16.87 5.21
C GLN A 77 -18.67 17.97 5.59
N GLY A 78 -17.75 18.34 4.68
CA GLY A 78 -16.70 19.32 4.93
C GLY A 78 -15.50 18.76 5.71
N GLU A 79 -15.40 17.44 5.86
CA GLU A 79 -14.25 16.79 6.49
C GLU A 79 -13.10 16.71 5.48
N PHE A 80 -11.91 17.13 5.92
CA PHE A 80 -10.71 17.09 5.09
C PHE A 80 -10.06 15.71 5.12
N ASP A 81 -9.67 15.24 3.95
CA ASP A 81 -8.95 13.98 3.74
C ASP A 81 -7.77 14.22 2.79
N VAL A 82 -6.94 13.20 2.58
CA VAL A 82 -5.78 13.25 1.69
C VAL A 82 -5.84 12.12 0.68
N ALA A 83 -5.96 12.47 -0.59
CA ALA A 83 -5.77 11.52 -1.67
C ALA A 83 -4.27 11.33 -1.95
N HIS A 84 -3.81 10.07 -1.94
CA HIS A 84 -2.42 9.74 -2.27
C HIS A 84 -2.30 9.16 -3.68
N ARG A 85 -1.35 9.66 -4.46
CA ARG A 85 -0.97 9.12 -5.76
C ARG A 85 0.47 8.62 -5.71
N LEU A 86 0.65 7.30 -5.83
CA LEU A 86 1.97 6.67 -5.86
C LEU A 86 2.77 7.15 -7.08
N ASP A 87 4.05 7.44 -6.87
CA ASP A 87 4.95 7.80 -7.96
C ASP A 87 5.14 6.63 -8.96
N ARG A 88 5.27 6.97 -10.25
CA ARG A 88 5.38 5.96 -11.32
C ARG A 88 6.70 5.20 -11.26
N GLU A 89 7.79 5.88 -10.92
CA GLU A 89 9.12 5.27 -10.85
C GLU A 89 9.20 4.36 -9.63
N LEU A 90 8.67 4.81 -8.48
CA LEU A 90 8.54 3.95 -7.30
C LEU A 90 7.70 2.70 -7.60
N LYS A 91 6.55 2.87 -8.27
CA LYS A 91 5.73 1.73 -8.71
C LYS A 91 6.54 0.76 -9.59
N ARG A 92 7.36 1.25 -10.51
CA ARG A 92 8.20 0.39 -11.37
C ARG A 92 9.26 -0.34 -10.56
N ALA A 93 9.95 0.36 -9.66
CA ALA A 93 10.98 -0.21 -8.80
C ALA A 93 10.42 -1.35 -7.92
N LEU A 94 9.23 -1.18 -7.36
CA LEU A 94 8.57 -2.22 -6.56
C LEU A 94 8.15 -3.47 -7.36
N ASN A 95 8.07 -3.38 -8.69
CA ASN A 95 7.64 -4.47 -9.57
C ASN A 95 8.82 -5.06 -10.38
N ASP A 96 10.03 -5.02 -9.83
CA ASP A 96 11.24 -5.60 -10.43
C ASP A 96 11.39 -7.12 -10.17
N GLY A 97 10.51 -7.69 -9.34
CA GLY A 97 10.53 -9.11 -8.95
C GLY A 97 11.30 -9.40 -7.66
N SER A 98 11.87 -8.39 -6.98
CA SER A 98 12.67 -8.55 -5.76
C SER A 98 11.83 -8.61 -4.48
N PHE A 99 10.51 -8.70 -4.56
CA PHE A 99 9.63 -8.71 -3.39
C PHE A 99 9.97 -9.88 -2.44
N SER A 100 10.47 -9.53 -1.26
CA SER A 100 10.97 -10.46 -0.24
C SER A 100 9.94 -10.80 0.85
N GLY A 101 8.80 -10.11 0.88
CA GLY A 101 7.73 -10.36 1.83
C GLY A 101 6.96 -11.67 1.57
N LYS A 102 6.05 -11.99 2.49
CA LYS A 102 5.19 -13.17 2.39
C LYS A 102 3.92 -12.88 1.58
N ILE A 103 3.58 -13.80 0.68
CA ILE A 103 2.35 -13.74 -0.12
C ILE A 103 1.53 -14.99 0.18
N ARG A 104 0.37 -14.82 0.83
CA ARG A 104 -0.64 -15.87 0.94
C ARG A 104 -1.23 -16.14 -0.43
N ASN A 105 -1.47 -17.42 -0.73
CA ASN A 105 -1.95 -17.86 -2.05
C ASN A 105 -1.03 -17.46 -3.22
N ARG A 106 0.29 -17.38 -2.99
CA ARG A 106 1.27 -17.04 -4.07
C ARG A 106 1.12 -17.92 -5.31
N ARG A 107 0.78 -19.20 -5.11
CA ARG A 107 0.50 -20.18 -6.18
C ARG A 107 -0.67 -19.81 -7.10
N ASN A 108 -1.51 -18.86 -6.70
CA ASN A 108 -2.66 -18.40 -7.47
C ASN A 108 -2.36 -17.13 -8.28
N ILE A 109 -1.13 -16.59 -8.22
CA ILE A 109 -0.71 -15.49 -9.11
C ILE A 109 -0.81 -15.98 -10.56
N GLY A 110 -1.52 -15.23 -11.39
CA GLY A 110 -1.73 -15.54 -12.80
C GLY A 110 -2.94 -16.43 -13.12
N LYS A 111 -3.65 -16.95 -12.10
CA LYS A 111 -4.89 -17.71 -12.33
C LYS A 111 -6.02 -16.82 -12.81
N SER A 112 -6.80 -17.35 -13.74
CA SER A 112 -8.07 -16.79 -14.22
C SER A 112 -9.21 -17.02 -13.22
N SER A 113 -10.31 -16.28 -13.39
CA SER A 113 -11.52 -16.47 -12.58
C SER A 113 -12.09 -17.89 -12.69
N ALA A 114 -12.02 -18.52 -13.87
CA ALA A 114 -12.48 -19.89 -14.09
C ALA A 114 -11.67 -20.91 -13.28
N GLU A 115 -10.35 -20.75 -13.20
CA GLU A 115 -9.48 -21.61 -12.38
C GLU A 115 -9.73 -21.41 -10.88
N VAL A 116 -10.10 -20.20 -10.45
CA VAL A 116 -10.50 -19.94 -9.07
C VAL A 116 -11.86 -20.56 -8.74
N ILE A 117 -12.82 -20.51 -9.65
CA ILE A 117 -14.12 -21.20 -9.51
C ILE A 117 -13.92 -22.71 -9.41
N ALA A 118 -13.10 -23.29 -10.29
CA ALA A 118 -12.79 -24.72 -10.25
C ALA A 118 -12.15 -25.13 -8.91
N LEU A 119 -11.25 -24.29 -8.37
CA LEU A 119 -10.64 -24.50 -7.06
C LEU A 119 -11.69 -24.43 -5.94
N TRP A 120 -12.58 -23.43 -5.98
CA TRP A 120 -13.67 -23.32 -5.01
C TRP A 120 -14.59 -24.55 -5.05
N ASN A 121 -15.10 -24.91 -6.23
CA ASN A 121 -16.06 -26.01 -6.40
C ASN A 121 -15.43 -27.37 -6.03
N SER A 122 -14.13 -27.53 -6.21
CA SER A 122 -13.41 -28.73 -5.75
C SER A 122 -13.28 -28.81 -4.24
N GLU A 123 -13.09 -27.68 -3.56
CA GLU A 123 -12.92 -27.63 -2.09
C GLU A 123 -14.28 -27.51 -1.36
N HIS A 124 -15.33 -27.03 -2.04
CA HIS A 124 -16.67 -26.74 -1.49
C HIS A 124 -17.76 -27.33 -2.42
N PRO A 125 -17.86 -28.67 -2.55
CA PRO A 125 -18.82 -29.31 -3.45
C PRO A 125 -20.29 -29.04 -3.05
N ASP A 126 -20.54 -28.75 -1.77
CA ASP A 126 -21.88 -28.47 -1.23
C ASP A 126 -22.33 -27.02 -1.45
N ASP A 127 -21.43 -26.12 -1.88
CA ASP A 127 -21.74 -24.71 -2.16
C ASP A 127 -21.01 -24.21 -3.43
N PRO A 128 -21.32 -24.77 -4.60
CA PRO A 128 -20.64 -24.42 -5.83
C PRO A 128 -20.99 -23.02 -6.31
N ILE A 129 -20.09 -22.47 -7.12
CA ILE A 129 -20.26 -21.25 -7.89
C ILE A 129 -20.52 -21.65 -9.34
N GLU A 130 -21.57 -21.07 -9.93
CA GLU A 130 -21.89 -21.18 -11.37
C GLU A 130 -20.93 -20.34 -12.23
#